data_AF-A0AA35X8E3-F1
#
_entry.id   AF-A0AA35X8E3-F1
#
_cell.length_a   1.000
_cell.length_b   1.000
_cell.length_c   1.000
_cell.angle_alpha   90.00
_cell.angle_beta   90.00
_cell.angle_gamma   90.00
#
_symmetry.space_group_name_H-M   'P 1'
#
loop_
_entity.id
_entity.type
_entity.pdbx_description
1 polymer ?
#
loop_
_entity_poly.entity_id
_entity_poly.type
_entity_poly.pdbx_seq_one_letter_code
_entity_poly.pdbx_strand_id
1 'polypeptide(L)'
;MLETFPQPAILATIKAFNRSGKDVKKLEKDCVELGQQFDLARDQLLSRTTPTNTSAEDEDNKEPPESFTTISIIPQNEDLVGGHKPFLRPNKVKGPYKGWDHYLDVQFRLLREDFIAPLREGINEHSSEHQSRGIRFREGPIFFATVVKRDTKQLEEGRLIVKFEGNTSGFNIDPDDEYTMVESTAYFEAYRHVLLALQHASLLKDTMPFKRYIVDCKLHDPSPPLYIRRYNAPGFNLAKVLKCEEADNINVTDEKSWPDCRRTCFDMSQYRALKMAMRQEISCIQGPPGTGKTFIGLKIVQTLLQNRSGWDPEKNSPILLVCYTNHALDQFLEEIIDSSSSDGLSPPNIVRIGGRCKSTKLANFVLATIARRHCYLYICAAKVKHFAEK
;
A
#
# COMPACT_ATOMS: atom_id res chain seq x y z
N MET A 1 10.57 -35.89 9.56
CA MET A 1 9.40 -36.15 8.69
C MET A 1 8.83 -34.79 8.31
N LEU A 2 9.43 -34.12 7.33
CA LEU A 2 9.13 -34.23 5.88
C LEU A 2 7.72 -33.71 5.62
N GLU A 3 7.58 -32.47 5.16
CA GLU A 3 7.35 -32.13 3.74
C GLU A 3 6.12 -32.83 3.15
N THR A 4 5.12 -32.06 2.71
CA THR A 4 4.49 -32.19 1.38
C THR A 4 3.39 -31.13 1.17
N PHE A 5 3.75 -30.04 0.49
CA PHE A 5 2.97 -29.67 -0.71
C PHE A 5 2.96 -30.90 -1.63
N PRO A 6 2.07 -31.01 -2.64
CA PRO A 6 2.33 -31.93 -3.73
C PRO A 6 3.59 -31.45 -4.50
N GLN A 7 4.76 -31.75 -3.94
CA GLN A 7 6.07 -31.72 -4.55
C GLN A 7 6.07 -32.55 -5.86
N PRO A 8 5.29 -33.64 -6.04
CA PRO A 8 5.25 -34.30 -7.34
C PRO A 8 4.69 -33.41 -8.45
N ALA A 9 3.75 -32.50 -8.20
CA ALA A 9 3.15 -31.68 -9.25
C ALA A 9 4.02 -30.46 -9.61
N ILE A 10 4.69 -29.86 -8.63
CA ILE A 10 5.63 -28.75 -8.86
C ILE A 10 6.98 -29.27 -9.37
N LEU A 11 7.50 -30.39 -8.85
CA LEU A 11 8.66 -31.07 -9.45
C LEU A 11 8.31 -31.80 -10.75
N ALA A 12 7.08 -32.26 -11.00
CA ALA A 12 6.69 -32.77 -12.33
C ALA A 12 6.49 -31.61 -13.29
N THR A 13 5.99 -30.46 -12.85
CA THR A 13 5.93 -29.25 -13.68
C THR A 13 7.34 -28.74 -13.97
N ILE A 14 8.24 -28.67 -12.98
CA ILE A 14 9.64 -28.26 -13.16
C ILE A 14 10.46 -29.31 -13.93
N LYS A 15 10.22 -30.62 -13.73
CA LYS A 15 10.84 -31.70 -14.53
C LYS A 15 10.23 -31.79 -15.94
N ALA A 16 8.95 -31.47 -16.13
CA ALA A 16 8.32 -31.34 -17.45
C ALA A 16 8.83 -30.08 -18.17
N PHE A 17 9.04 -28.99 -17.44
CA PHE A 17 9.63 -27.74 -17.92
C PHE A 17 11.10 -27.94 -18.32
N ASN A 18 11.89 -28.61 -17.48
CA ASN A 18 13.28 -28.98 -17.77
C ASN A 18 13.42 -30.11 -18.82
N ARG A 19 12.40 -30.96 -19.01
CA ARG A 19 12.33 -31.95 -20.11
C ARG A 19 11.81 -31.35 -21.42
N SER A 20 11.14 -30.20 -21.39
CA SER A 20 10.53 -29.59 -22.58
C SER A 20 11.54 -28.85 -23.47
N GLY A 21 12.80 -28.70 -23.05
CA GLY A 21 13.84 -28.03 -23.83
C GLY A 21 13.49 -26.59 -24.23
N LYS A 22 12.53 -25.95 -23.54
CA LYS A 22 12.07 -24.62 -23.90
C LYS A 22 13.03 -23.59 -23.33
N ASP A 23 13.66 -22.89 -24.27
CA ASP A 23 14.67 -21.84 -24.07
C ASP A 23 14.20 -20.81 -23.04
N VAL A 24 14.95 -20.67 -21.94
CA VAL A 24 14.66 -19.70 -20.86
C VAL A 24 14.60 -18.27 -21.40
N LYS A 25 15.37 -17.97 -22.47
CA LYS A 25 15.32 -16.68 -23.16
C LYS A 25 13.98 -16.46 -23.87
N LYS A 26 13.31 -17.53 -24.31
CA LYS A 26 11.96 -17.45 -24.88
C LYS A 26 10.93 -17.12 -23.81
N LEU A 27 11.04 -17.67 -22.60
CA LEU A 27 10.16 -17.32 -21.49
C LEU A 27 10.34 -15.90 -20.97
N GLU A 28 11.58 -15.40 -20.89
CA GLU A 28 11.82 -13.99 -20.59
C GLU A 28 11.23 -13.09 -21.67
N LYS A 29 11.38 -13.47 -22.96
CA LYS A 29 10.76 -12.76 -24.07
C LYS A 29 9.23 -12.79 -23.99
N ASP A 30 8.64 -13.94 -23.68
CA ASP A 30 7.19 -14.12 -23.55
C ASP A 30 6.63 -13.31 -22.37
N CYS A 31 7.36 -13.22 -21.24
CA CYS A 31 6.99 -12.36 -20.10
C CYS A 31 7.08 -10.86 -20.43
N VAL A 32 8.09 -10.46 -21.21
CA VAL A 32 8.22 -9.08 -21.70
C VAL A 32 7.13 -8.77 -22.73
N GLU A 33 6.81 -9.69 -23.64
CA GLU A 33 5.68 -9.57 -24.58
C GLU A 33 4.35 -9.51 -23.84
N LEU A 34 4.15 -10.28 -22.77
CA LEU A 34 2.96 -10.21 -21.91
C LEU A 34 2.86 -8.87 -21.18
N GLY A 35 3.98 -8.33 -20.69
CA GLY A 35 4.04 -6.98 -20.11
C GLY A 35 3.70 -5.90 -21.13
N GLN A 36 4.24 -6.00 -22.34
CA GLN A 36 3.94 -5.09 -23.45
C GLN A 36 2.49 -5.22 -23.93
N GLN A 37 1.92 -6.43 -23.95
CA GLN A 37 0.51 -6.66 -24.24
C GLN A 37 -0.40 -6.08 -23.16
N PHE A 38 0.00 -6.13 -21.89
CA PHE A 38 -0.70 -5.46 -20.79
C PHE A 38 -0.65 -3.93 -20.93
N ASP A 39 0.51 -3.37 -21.28
CA ASP A 39 0.65 -1.93 -21.52
C ASP A 39 -0.15 -1.49 -22.76
N LEU A 40 -0.14 -2.27 -23.84
CA LEU A 40 -0.97 -2.05 -25.03
C LEU A 40 -2.46 -2.18 -24.73
N ALA A 41 -2.87 -3.17 -23.92
CA ALA A 41 -4.26 -3.33 -23.50
C ALA A 41 -4.72 -2.17 -22.62
N ARG A 42 -3.86 -1.68 -21.71
CA ARG A 42 -4.08 -0.48 -20.92
C ARG A 42 -4.23 0.75 -21.80
N ASP A 43 -3.31 0.96 -22.74
CA ASP A 43 -3.32 2.12 -23.64
C ASP A 43 -4.52 2.05 -24.62
N GLN A 44 -4.92 0.84 -25.04
CA GLN A 44 -6.15 0.61 -25.79
C GLN A 44 -7.41 0.89 -24.96
N LEU A 45 -7.45 0.50 -23.68
CA LEU A 45 -8.53 0.85 -22.73
C LEU A 45 -8.63 2.37 -22.51
N LEU A 46 -7.49 3.04 -22.39
CA LEU A 46 -7.39 4.50 -22.30
C LEU A 46 -7.77 5.19 -23.62
N SER A 47 -7.64 4.52 -24.77
CA SER A 47 -8.06 5.05 -26.08
C SER A 47 -9.53 4.75 -26.43
N ARG A 48 -10.10 3.65 -25.90
CA ARG A 48 -11.52 3.28 -26.04
C ARG A 48 -12.44 4.18 -25.22
N THR A 49 -11.90 4.83 -24.20
CA THR A 49 -12.49 5.98 -23.53
C THR A 49 -12.25 7.25 -24.36
N THR A 50 -12.67 7.25 -25.63
CA THR A 50 -12.90 8.52 -26.34
C THR A 50 -13.93 9.31 -25.54
N PRO A 51 -13.66 10.57 -25.18
CA PRO A 51 -14.61 11.39 -24.46
C PRO A 51 -15.85 11.56 -25.35
N THR A 52 -16.99 11.07 -24.89
CA THR A 52 -18.28 11.61 -25.32
C THR A 52 -18.22 13.12 -25.13
N ASN A 53 -18.57 13.89 -26.16
CA ASN A 53 -18.43 15.36 -26.37
C ASN A 53 -18.96 16.31 -25.26
N THR A 54 -19.12 15.88 -24.02
CA THR A 54 -19.06 16.76 -22.85
C THR A 54 -17.60 16.95 -22.50
N SER A 55 -17.11 18.19 -22.50
CA SER A 55 -15.70 18.44 -22.17
C SER A 55 -15.39 17.86 -20.78
N ALA A 56 -14.21 17.27 -20.58
CA ALA A 56 -13.81 16.75 -19.25
C ALA A 56 -13.84 17.85 -18.17
N GLU A 57 -13.74 19.12 -18.58
CA GLU A 57 -13.94 20.30 -17.73
C GLU A 57 -15.40 20.40 -17.22
N ASP A 58 -16.40 20.05 -18.04
CA ASP A 58 -17.81 20.05 -17.62
C ASP A 58 -18.10 18.98 -16.57
N GLU A 59 -17.46 17.81 -16.63
CA GLU A 59 -17.65 16.75 -15.63
C GLU A 59 -16.94 17.03 -14.31
N ASP A 60 -15.71 17.57 -14.35
CA ASP A 60 -14.98 18.00 -13.15
C ASP A 60 -15.66 19.16 -12.41
N ASN A 61 -16.47 19.94 -13.13
CA ASN A 61 -17.22 21.08 -12.60
C ASN A 61 -18.59 20.75 -12.01
N LYS A 62 -19.13 19.54 -12.24
CA LYS A 62 -20.39 19.13 -11.63
C LYS A 62 -20.25 18.97 -10.12
N GLU A 63 -21.22 19.48 -9.37
CA GLU A 63 -21.33 19.19 -7.94
C GLU A 63 -21.72 17.71 -7.73
N PRO A 64 -21.16 17.06 -6.69
CA PRO A 64 -21.50 15.68 -6.43
C PRO A 64 -22.93 15.59 -5.85
N PRO A 65 -23.69 14.53 -6.18
CA PRO A 65 -25.07 14.37 -5.71
C PRO A 65 -25.16 14.19 -4.18
N GLU A 66 -24.12 13.61 -3.57
CA GLU A 66 -24.00 13.44 -2.13
C GLU A 66 -22.55 13.61 -1.66
N SER A 67 -22.37 13.81 -0.35
CA SER A 67 -21.04 13.85 0.24
C SER A 67 -20.40 12.46 0.26
N PHE A 68 -19.14 12.35 -0.19
CA PHE A 68 -18.39 11.09 -0.10
C PHE A 68 -18.24 10.55 1.33
N THR A 69 -18.33 11.43 2.35
CA THR A 69 -18.24 11.07 3.76
C THR A 69 -19.41 10.24 4.26
N THR A 70 -20.55 10.27 3.56
CA THR A 70 -21.78 9.54 3.92
C THR A 70 -22.04 8.33 3.03
N ILE A 71 -21.28 8.16 1.94
CA ILE A 71 -21.45 7.03 1.01
C ILE A 71 -21.09 5.72 1.72
N SER A 72 -21.89 4.69 1.53
CA SER A 72 -21.57 3.36 2.07
C SER A 72 -20.33 2.78 1.39
N ILE A 73 -19.35 2.37 2.20
CA ILE A 73 -18.17 1.63 1.75
C ILE A 73 -18.54 0.21 1.34
N ILE A 74 -19.50 -0.41 2.05
CA ILE A 74 -20.07 -1.69 1.64
C ILE A 74 -20.99 -1.41 0.46
N PRO A 75 -20.83 -2.10 -0.69
CA PRO A 75 -21.71 -1.89 -1.83
C PRO A 75 -23.17 -2.19 -1.44
N GLN A 76 -24.11 -1.54 -2.11
CA GLN A 76 -25.54 -1.74 -1.95
C GLN A 76 -26.12 -2.38 -3.23
N ASN A 77 -27.36 -2.85 -3.18
CA ASN A 77 -28.00 -3.49 -4.34
C ASN A 77 -28.02 -2.56 -5.58
N GLU A 78 -28.28 -1.28 -5.36
CA GLU A 78 -28.28 -0.24 -6.40
C GLU A 78 -26.90 -0.02 -7.03
N ASP A 79 -25.80 -0.31 -6.31
CA ASP A 79 -24.45 -0.20 -6.86
C ASP A 79 -24.13 -1.33 -7.84
N LEU A 80 -24.87 -2.45 -7.80
CA LEU A 80 -24.58 -3.67 -8.55
C LEU A 80 -25.62 -3.99 -9.62
N VAL A 81 -26.88 -3.61 -9.40
CA VAL A 81 -28.02 -3.99 -10.25
C VAL A 81 -28.79 -2.73 -10.68
N GLY A 82 -29.48 -2.82 -11.81
CA GLY A 82 -30.40 -1.76 -12.26
C GLY A 82 -29.76 -0.66 -13.10
N GLY A 83 -28.56 -0.89 -13.64
CA GLY A 83 -27.92 0.04 -14.60
C GLY A 83 -27.50 1.37 -13.98
N HIS A 84 -27.30 1.42 -12.66
CA HIS A 84 -26.80 2.60 -11.98
C HIS A 84 -25.46 3.04 -12.55
N LYS A 85 -25.38 4.31 -12.96
CA LYS A 85 -24.12 4.94 -13.38
C LYS A 85 -23.60 5.79 -12.22
N PRO A 86 -22.48 5.40 -11.58
CA PRO A 86 -21.94 6.15 -10.47
C PRO A 86 -21.48 7.54 -10.92
N PHE A 87 -21.63 8.52 -10.03
CA PHE A 87 -21.03 9.83 -10.23
C PHE A 87 -19.52 9.72 -10.03
N LEU A 88 -18.74 9.98 -11.08
CA LEU A 88 -17.28 9.93 -11.08
C LEU A 88 -16.73 11.23 -11.66
N ARG A 89 -15.54 11.62 -11.19
CA ARG A 89 -14.72 12.68 -11.79
C ARG A 89 -13.40 12.08 -12.26
N PRO A 90 -12.79 12.62 -13.32
CA PRO A 90 -11.51 12.13 -13.81
C PRO A 90 -10.40 12.33 -12.77
N ASN A 91 -9.47 11.39 -12.70
CA ASN A 91 -8.25 11.58 -11.93
C ASN A 91 -7.40 12.68 -12.57
N LYS A 92 -7.10 13.76 -11.83
CA LYS A 92 -6.30 14.86 -12.37
C LYS A 92 -4.84 14.49 -12.40
N VAL A 93 -4.33 14.26 -13.61
CA VAL A 93 -2.90 14.01 -13.88
C VAL A 93 -2.11 15.31 -14.06
N LYS A 94 -2.78 16.43 -14.31
CA LYS A 94 -2.17 17.75 -14.51
C LYS A 94 -3.00 18.83 -13.81
N GLY A 95 -2.30 19.78 -13.19
CA GLY A 95 -2.91 20.93 -12.52
C GLY A 95 -3.49 20.61 -11.14
N PRO A 96 -3.90 21.66 -10.41
CA PRO A 96 -4.37 21.54 -9.04
C PRO A 96 -5.81 21.01 -8.93
N TYR A 97 -6.15 20.52 -7.75
CA TYR A 97 -7.53 20.29 -7.34
C TYR A 97 -8.12 21.59 -6.80
N LYS A 98 -9.45 21.76 -6.88
CA LYS A 98 -10.16 22.94 -6.35
C LYS A 98 -9.96 23.14 -4.84
N GLY A 99 -9.68 22.05 -4.14
CA GLY A 99 -9.44 22.02 -2.72
C GLY A 99 -9.33 20.59 -2.22
N TRP A 100 -9.20 20.44 -0.91
CA TRP A 100 -9.06 19.14 -0.28
C TRP A 100 -10.26 18.23 -0.48
N ASP A 101 -11.46 18.77 -0.22
CA ASP A 101 -12.70 18.01 -0.31
C ASP A 101 -12.91 17.52 -1.74
N HIS A 102 -12.51 18.33 -2.73
CA HIS A 102 -12.51 17.94 -4.14
C HIS A 102 -11.52 16.80 -4.42
N TYR A 103 -10.29 16.88 -3.91
CA TYR A 103 -9.31 15.80 -4.04
C TYR A 103 -9.80 14.50 -3.40
N LEU A 104 -10.29 14.56 -2.16
CA LEU A 104 -10.78 13.38 -1.43
C LEU A 104 -11.99 12.76 -2.11
N ASP A 105 -12.95 13.55 -2.57
CA ASP A 105 -14.13 13.04 -3.27
C ASP A 105 -13.74 12.30 -4.56
N VAL A 106 -12.84 12.87 -5.37
CA VAL A 106 -12.30 12.21 -6.58
C VAL A 106 -11.63 10.89 -6.23
N GLN A 107 -10.70 10.89 -5.27
CA GLN A 107 -9.96 9.68 -4.90
C GLN A 107 -10.86 8.61 -4.27
N PHE A 108 -11.81 9.01 -3.42
CA PHE A 108 -12.76 8.10 -2.79
C PHE A 108 -13.66 7.43 -3.83
N ARG A 109 -14.30 8.20 -4.71
CA ARG A 109 -15.26 7.68 -5.70
C ARG A 109 -14.58 6.78 -6.72
N LEU A 110 -13.39 7.15 -7.19
CA LEU A 110 -12.60 6.30 -8.09
C LEU A 110 -12.17 4.99 -7.42
N LEU A 111 -11.60 5.07 -6.21
CA LEU A 111 -11.15 3.87 -5.50
C LEU A 111 -12.30 2.94 -5.12
N ARG A 112 -13.48 3.51 -4.79
CA ARG A 112 -14.69 2.73 -4.54
C ARG A 112 -15.17 2.04 -5.81
N GLU A 113 -15.17 2.75 -6.94
CA GLU A 113 -15.58 2.17 -8.22
C GLU A 113 -14.63 1.09 -8.70
N ASP A 114 -13.32 1.24 -8.53
CA ASP A 114 -12.32 0.21 -8.87
C ASP A 114 -12.61 -1.14 -8.18
N PHE A 115 -13.22 -1.11 -7.00
CA PHE A 115 -13.65 -2.32 -6.29
C PHE A 115 -15.02 -2.84 -6.73
N ILE A 116 -15.97 -1.94 -6.99
CA ILE A 116 -17.37 -2.30 -7.28
C ILE A 116 -17.57 -2.71 -8.74
N ALA A 117 -16.89 -2.07 -9.69
CA ALA A 117 -17.08 -2.31 -11.11
C ALA A 117 -16.90 -3.80 -11.49
N PRO A 118 -15.85 -4.52 -11.04
CA PRO A 118 -15.70 -5.95 -11.35
C PRO A 118 -16.86 -6.81 -10.82
N LEU A 119 -17.43 -6.46 -9.65
CA LEU A 119 -18.58 -7.18 -9.09
C LEU A 119 -19.83 -6.92 -9.93
N ARG A 120 -20.07 -5.66 -10.30
CA ARG A 120 -21.20 -5.24 -11.14
C ARG A 120 -21.14 -5.92 -12.51
N GLU A 121 -19.98 -5.93 -13.14
CA GLU A 121 -19.74 -6.58 -14.43
C GLU A 121 -20.00 -8.09 -14.34
N GLY A 122 -19.42 -8.77 -13.34
CA GLY A 122 -19.60 -10.22 -13.17
C GLY A 122 -21.06 -10.63 -12.93
N ILE A 123 -21.84 -9.82 -12.19
CA ILE A 123 -23.28 -10.07 -11.97
C ILE A 123 -24.08 -9.87 -13.27
N ASN A 124 -23.78 -8.82 -14.03
CA ASN A 124 -24.45 -8.55 -15.30
C ASN A 124 -24.16 -9.63 -16.35
N GLU A 125 -22.91 -10.08 -16.47
CA GLU A 125 -22.51 -11.17 -17.34
C GLU A 125 -23.28 -12.46 -17.01
N HIS A 126 -23.28 -12.84 -15.73
CA HIS A 126 -24.00 -14.03 -15.25
C HIS A 126 -25.52 -13.96 -15.53
N SER A 127 -26.13 -12.80 -15.30
CA SER A 127 -27.55 -12.57 -15.56
C SER A 127 -27.90 -12.70 -17.05
N SER A 128 -27.04 -12.16 -17.92
CA SER A 128 -27.22 -12.23 -19.37
C SER A 128 -27.09 -13.66 -19.92
N GLU A 129 -26.13 -14.45 -19.40
CA GLU A 129 -25.97 -15.86 -19.79
C GLU A 129 -27.20 -16.69 -19.41
N HIS A 130 -27.78 -16.48 -18.22
CA HIS A 130 -28.95 -17.22 -17.79
C HIS A 130 -30.24 -16.81 -18.52
N GLN A 131 -30.40 -15.53 -18.85
CA GLN A 131 -31.47 -15.08 -19.76
C GLN A 131 -31.37 -15.76 -21.13
N SER A 132 -30.15 -15.89 -21.69
CA SER A 132 -29.94 -16.57 -22.97
C SER A 132 -30.26 -18.07 -22.93
N ARG A 133 -30.17 -18.70 -21.75
CA ARG A 133 -30.51 -20.12 -21.51
C ARG A 133 -31.98 -20.33 -21.10
N GLY A 134 -32.80 -19.28 -21.08
CA GLY A 134 -34.22 -19.36 -20.67
C GLY A 134 -34.44 -19.59 -19.17
N ILE A 135 -33.41 -19.45 -18.36
CA ILE A 135 -33.48 -19.60 -16.90
C ILE A 135 -33.86 -18.24 -16.32
N ARG A 136 -35.07 -18.14 -15.73
CA ARG A 136 -35.47 -16.94 -14.97
C ARG A 136 -34.65 -16.88 -13.69
N PHE A 137 -33.67 -15.98 -13.65
CA PHE A 137 -33.05 -15.58 -12.39
C PHE A 137 -34.13 -14.97 -11.50
N ARG A 138 -34.31 -15.50 -10.29
CA ARG A 138 -35.11 -14.82 -9.27
C ARG A 138 -34.29 -13.62 -8.80
N GLU A 139 -34.80 -12.41 -9.00
CA GLU A 139 -34.27 -11.21 -8.33
C GLU A 139 -34.46 -11.36 -6.82
N GLY A 140 -33.51 -12.05 -6.19
CA GLY A 140 -33.41 -12.21 -4.74
C GLY A 140 -32.55 -11.11 -4.12
N PRO A 141 -32.59 -10.97 -2.79
CA PRO A 141 -31.70 -10.05 -2.08
C PRO A 141 -30.23 -10.44 -2.32
N ILE A 142 -29.39 -9.45 -2.64
CA ILE A 142 -27.94 -9.64 -2.70
C ILE A 142 -27.38 -9.49 -1.29
N PHE A 143 -26.55 -10.45 -0.89
CA PHE A 143 -25.92 -10.47 0.42
C PHE A 143 -24.43 -10.20 0.28
N PHE A 144 -23.93 -9.22 1.05
CA PHE A 144 -22.51 -8.91 1.11
C PHE A 144 -21.85 -9.63 2.25
N ALA A 145 -20.72 -10.27 1.98
CA ALA A 145 -19.95 -10.94 3.01
C ALA A 145 -18.45 -10.82 2.78
N THR A 146 -17.69 -10.80 3.86
CA THR A 146 -16.23 -10.84 3.86
C THR A 146 -15.74 -12.22 4.29
N VAL A 147 -14.69 -12.73 3.64
CA VAL A 147 -14.05 -13.98 4.06
C VAL A 147 -13.25 -13.73 5.34
N VAL A 148 -13.71 -14.26 6.46
CA VAL A 148 -13.10 -14.03 7.80
C VAL A 148 -11.84 -14.86 7.97
N LYS A 149 -11.91 -16.12 7.55
CA LYS A 149 -10.82 -17.07 7.73
C LYS A 149 -10.73 -17.98 6.52
N ARG A 150 -9.52 -18.07 5.98
CA ARG A 150 -9.18 -19.02 4.92
C ARG A 150 -8.42 -20.20 5.51
N ASP A 151 -9.14 -21.25 5.88
CA ASP A 151 -8.56 -22.50 6.39
C ASP A 151 -8.46 -23.52 5.24
N THR A 152 -7.25 -23.97 4.90
CA THR A 152 -7.03 -24.84 3.75
C THR A 152 -7.76 -26.18 3.88
N LYS A 153 -7.87 -26.73 5.10
CA LYS A 153 -8.58 -28.00 5.32
C LYS A 153 -10.08 -27.85 5.08
N GLN A 154 -10.67 -26.75 5.55
CA GLN A 154 -12.10 -26.49 5.34
C GLN A 154 -12.40 -26.19 3.88
N LEU A 155 -11.51 -25.47 3.18
CA LEU A 155 -11.65 -25.21 1.75
C LEU A 155 -11.59 -26.48 0.90
N GLU A 156 -10.71 -27.43 1.25
CA GLU A 156 -10.65 -28.74 0.59
C GLU A 156 -11.96 -29.53 0.77
N GLU A 157 -12.67 -29.29 1.88
CA GLU A 157 -14.00 -29.82 2.16
C GLU A 157 -15.14 -28.95 1.59
N GLY A 158 -14.83 -27.93 0.78
CA GLY A 158 -15.82 -27.03 0.17
C GLY A 158 -16.46 -26.04 1.16
N ARG A 159 -15.89 -25.85 2.34
CA ARG A 159 -16.41 -24.97 3.39
C ARG A 159 -15.67 -23.64 3.45
N LEU A 160 -16.43 -22.54 3.51
CA LEU A 160 -15.92 -21.17 3.60
C LEU A 160 -16.62 -20.45 4.76
N ILE A 161 -15.85 -19.77 5.62
CA ILE A 161 -16.38 -18.95 6.71
C ILE A 161 -16.44 -17.49 6.26
N VAL A 162 -17.66 -16.97 6.16
CA VAL A 162 -17.92 -15.59 5.79
C VAL A 162 -18.58 -14.83 6.94
N LYS A 163 -18.39 -13.52 6.96
CA LYS A 163 -19.10 -12.58 7.83
C LYS A 163 -19.93 -11.67 6.95
N PHE A 164 -21.24 -11.69 7.15
CA PHE A 164 -22.13 -10.78 6.46
C PHE A 164 -21.90 -9.34 6.92
N GLU A 165 -21.94 -8.41 5.97
CA GLU A 165 -21.77 -6.98 6.19
C GLU A 165 -23.11 -6.24 5.97
N GLY A 166 -23.29 -5.11 6.65
CA GLY A 166 -24.49 -4.28 6.55
C GLY A 166 -25.58 -4.60 7.58
N ASN A 167 -26.79 -4.11 7.33
CA ASN A 167 -27.93 -4.35 8.21
C ASN A 167 -28.50 -5.76 7.98
N THR A 168 -28.27 -6.67 8.92
CA THR A 168 -28.78 -8.05 8.88
C THR A 168 -30.20 -8.18 9.44
N SER A 169 -30.88 -7.07 9.76
CA SER A 169 -32.28 -7.09 10.19
C SER A 169 -33.16 -7.56 9.03
N GLY A 170 -33.73 -8.77 9.12
CA GLY A 170 -34.50 -9.39 8.05
C GLY A 170 -33.68 -10.23 7.07
N PHE A 171 -32.38 -10.45 7.34
CA PHE A 171 -31.61 -11.50 6.67
C PHE A 171 -32.21 -12.86 7.02
N ASN A 172 -32.93 -13.49 6.09
CA ASN A 172 -33.37 -14.87 6.22
C ASN A 172 -32.64 -15.69 5.16
N ILE A 173 -31.44 -16.13 5.50
CA ILE A 173 -30.71 -17.10 4.69
C ILE A 173 -31.26 -18.46 5.10
N ASP A 174 -32.08 -19.05 4.23
CA ASP A 174 -32.52 -20.42 4.38
C ASP A 174 -31.30 -21.35 4.16
N PRO A 175 -30.89 -22.15 5.16
CA PRO A 175 -29.77 -23.08 5.02
C PRO A 175 -30.03 -24.20 3.99
N ASP A 176 -31.30 -24.43 3.62
CA ASP A 176 -31.70 -25.45 2.65
C ASP A 176 -31.81 -24.90 1.21
N ASP A 177 -31.61 -23.59 1.01
CA ASP A 177 -31.59 -22.96 -0.32
C ASP A 177 -30.20 -22.94 -0.97
N GLU A 178 -30.18 -22.89 -2.31
CA GLU A 178 -28.96 -22.73 -3.11
C GLU A 178 -28.68 -21.27 -3.44
N TYR A 179 -27.46 -20.81 -3.14
CA TYR A 179 -27.01 -19.44 -3.43
C TYR A 179 -25.84 -19.45 -4.41
N THR A 180 -25.82 -18.45 -5.30
CA THR A 180 -24.67 -18.22 -6.19
C THR A 180 -23.74 -17.19 -5.54
N MET A 181 -22.48 -17.56 -5.37
CA MET A 181 -21.45 -16.66 -4.83
C MET A 181 -20.68 -15.99 -5.97
N VAL A 182 -20.58 -14.66 -5.91
CA VAL A 182 -19.72 -13.86 -6.79
C VAL A 182 -18.56 -13.33 -5.96
N GLU A 183 -17.33 -13.69 -6.32
CA GLU A 183 -16.10 -13.27 -5.63
C GLU A 183 -15.33 -12.26 -6.50
N SER A 184 -14.96 -11.13 -5.91
CA SER A 184 -14.00 -10.22 -6.54
C SER A 184 -12.58 -10.76 -6.36
N THR A 185 -11.76 -10.68 -7.40
CA THR A 185 -10.33 -10.98 -7.30
C THR A 185 -9.57 -9.97 -6.43
N ALA A 186 -10.17 -8.81 -6.15
CA ALA A 186 -9.59 -7.77 -5.32
C ALA A 186 -9.85 -8.02 -3.82
N TYR A 187 -8.82 -7.80 -2.98
CA TYR A 187 -8.94 -7.97 -1.54
C TYR A 187 -9.64 -6.78 -0.88
N PHE A 188 -10.90 -6.95 -0.49
CA PHE A 188 -11.76 -5.85 -0.01
C PHE A 188 -11.24 -5.11 1.22
N GLU A 189 -10.69 -5.79 2.23
CA GLU A 189 -10.27 -5.10 3.47
C GLU A 189 -9.18 -4.04 3.22
N ALA A 190 -8.35 -4.22 2.19
CA ALA A 190 -7.39 -3.19 1.78
C ALA A 190 -8.11 -1.92 1.29
N TYR A 191 -9.18 -2.06 0.49
CA TYR A 191 -9.99 -0.93 0.04
C TYR A 191 -10.76 -0.31 1.20
N ARG A 192 -11.43 -1.14 2.02
CA ARG A 192 -12.26 -0.68 3.14
C ARG A 192 -11.50 0.25 4.09
N HIS A 193 -10.30 -0.14 4.50
CA HIS A 193 -9.48 0.70 5.40
C HIS A 193 -9.05 2.02 4.76
N VAL A 194 -8.73 2.02 3.47
CA VAL A 194 -8.36 3.25 2.74
C VAL A 194 -9.58 4.16 2.55
N LEU A 195 -10.72 3.61 2.15
CA LEU A 195 -11.97 4.35 1.98
C LEU A 195 -12.43 4.98 3.30
N LEU A 196 -12.35 4.25 4.42
CA LEU A 196 -12.62 4.80 5.76
C LEU A 196 -11.69 5.96 6.09
N ALA A 197 -10.39 5.80 5.81
CA ALA A 197 -9.41 6.85 6.05
C ALA A 197 -9.73 8.10 5.21
N LEU A 198 -10.12 7.95 3.94
CA LEU A 198 -10.53 9.05 3.08
C LEU A 198 -11.79 9.75 3.62
N GLN A 199 -12.82 9.01 4.05
CA GLN A 199 -14.03 9.60 4.65
C GLN A 199 -13.71 10.46 5.89
N HIS A 200 -12.85 9.94 6.77
CA HIS A 200 -12.45 10.63 7.98
C HIS A 200 -11.41 11.73 7.72
N ALA A 201 -10.69 11.71 6.60
CA ALA A 201 -9.67 12.72 6.27
C ALA A 201 -10.26 14.11 6.03
N SER A 202 -11.57 14.21 5.77
CA SER A 202 -12.31 15.48 5.77
C SER A 202 -12.17 16.23 7.11
N LEU A 203 -12.03 15.51 8.23
CA LEU A 203 -11.84 16.08 9.57
C LEU A 203 -10.45 16.71 9.78
N LEU A 204 -9.49 16.47 8.88
CA LEU A 204 -8.10 16.94 8.98
C LEU A 204 -7.82 18.14 8.06
N LYS A 205 -8.86 18.88 7.65
CA LYS A 205 -8.76 19.93 6.62
C LYS A 205 -7.69 21.00 6.92
N ASP A 206 -7.51 21.35 8.19
CA ASP A 206 -6.56 22.40 8.63
C ASP A 206 -5.15 21.86 8.96
N THR A 207 -5.00 20.56 9.16
CA THR A 207 -3.74 19.92 9.59
C THR A 207 -3.17 18.98 8.53
N MET A 208 -3.70 19.05 7.32
CA MET A 208 -3.38 18.11 6.26
C MET A 208 -1.89 18.12 5.87
N PRO A 209 -1.22 16.97 5.93
CA PRO A 209 0.12 16.82 5.39
C PRO A 209 0.15 17.05 3.87
N PHE A 210 1.16 17.76 3.38
CA PHE A 210 1.47 17.89 1.95
C PHE A 210 0.39 18.53 1.05
N LYS A 211 -0.65 19.18 1.61
CA LYS A 211 -1.71 19.89 0.85
C LYS A 211 -1.15 20.75 -0.28
N ARG A 212 -0.13 21.55 0.04
CA ARG A 212 0.51 22.47 -0.92
C ARG A 212 1.04 21.75 -2.17
N TYR A 213 1.44 20.49 -2.06
CA TYR A 213 2.02 19.73 -3.17
C TYR A 213 0.98 18.91 -3.90
N ILE A 214 0.13 18.19 -3.16
CA ILE A 214 -0.82 17.23 -3.72
C ILE A 214 -2.05 17.94 -4.28
N VAL A 215 -2.58 18.94 -3.56
CA VAL A 215 -3.81 19.66 -3.92
C VAL A 215 -3.48 20.91 -4.72
N ASP A 216 -2.59 21.76 -4.20
CA ASP A 216 -2.33 23.09 -4.78
C ASP A 216 -1.23 23.05 -5.87
N CYS A 217 -0.53 21.94 -6.04
CA CYS A 217 0.60 21.77 -6.98
C CYS A 217 1.70 22.84 -6.85
N LYS A 218 1.92 23.40 -5.66
CA LYS A 218 2.97 24.38 -5.34
C LYS A 218 4.31 23.68 -5.09
N LEU A 219 4.96 23.30 -6.19
CA LEU A 219 6.21 22.52 -6.19
C LEU A 219 7.48 23.38 -6.07
N HIS A 220 7.39 24.70 -6.28
CA HIS A 220 8.53 25.61 -6.14
C HIS A 220 8.90 25.79 -4.67
N ASP A 221 10.21 25.88 -4.41
CA ASP A 221 10.81 26.14 -3.09
C ASP A 221 10.19 25.29 -1.95
N PRO A 222 10.46 23.97 -1.94
CA PRO A 222 9.92 23.11 -0.91
C PRO A 222 10.45 23.53 0.46
N SER A 223 9.57 23.58 1.45
CA SER A 223 9.96 23.91 2.81
C SER A 223 10.86 22.80 3.39
N PRO A 224 11.71 23.12 4.37
CA PRO A 224 12.39 22.09 5.14
C PRO A 224 11.40 21.14 5.82
N PRO A 225 11.76 19.85 6.01
CA PRO A 225 10.92 18.89 6.73
C PRO A 225 10.45 19.41 8.09
N LEU A 226 9.23 19.05 8.47
CA LEU A 226 8.62 19.51 9.72
C LEU A 226 9.47 19.17 10.95
N TYR A 227 10.13 18.00 10.98
CA TYR A 227 11.00 17.60 12.08
C TYR A 227 12.23 18.51 12.24
N ILE A 228 12.69 19.15 11.17
CA ILE A 228 13.77 20.15 11.24
C ILE A 228 13.22 21.46 11.77
N ARG A 229 12.09 21.91 11.21
CA ARG A 229 11.45 23.18 11.58
C ARG A 229 10.98 23.20 13.04
N ARG A 230 10.41 22.09 13.53
CA ARG A 230 9.80 21.98 14.87
C ARG A 230 10.82 22.14 16.00
N TYR A 231 12.01 21.55 15.84
CA TYR A 231 13.02 21.52 16.90
C TYR A 231 14.20 22.46 16.65
N ASN A 232 14.15 23.25 15.57
CA ASN A 232 15.31 23.99 15.07
C ASN A 232 16.53 23.08 15.06
N ALA A 233 16.36 21.89 14.46
CA ALA A 233 17.18 20.73 14.73
C ALA A 233 18.68 21.08 14.60
N PRO A 234 19.51 20.68 15.60
CA PRO A 234 20.95 20.95 15.56
C PRO A 234 21.56 20.27 14.32
N GLY A 235 22.73 20.75 13.90
CA GLY A 235 23.40 20.19 12.72
C GLY A 235 23.54 18.67 12.83
N PHE A 236 23.39 18.01 11.69
CA PHE A 236 23.38 16.56 11.58
C PHE A 236 24.81 16.06 11.42
N ASN A 237 25.16 14.99 12.12
CA ASN A 237 26.37 14.23 11.85
C ASN A 237 26.12 13.25 10.69
N LEU A 238 26.77 13.50 9.56
CA LEU A 238 26.79 12.67 8.36
C LEU A 238 28.18 12.08 8.09
N ALA A 239 29.17 12.26 8.97
CA ALA A 239 30.56 11.88 8.72
C ALA A 239 30.71 10.42 8.31
N LYS A 240 29.97 9.54 9.00
CA LYS A 240 29.93 8.11 8.72
C LYS A 240 29.22 7.76 7.41
N VAL A 241 28.10 8.44 7.15
CA VAL A 241 27.28 8.22 5.95
C VAL A 241 28.05 8.64 4.69
N LEU A 242 28.67 9.83 4.74
CA LEU A 242 29.45 10.43 3.65
C LEU A 242 30.89 9.90 3.54
N LYS A 243 31.38 9.20 4.57
CA LYS A 243 32.80 8.84 4.75
C LYS A 243 33.70 10.09 4.64
N CYS A 244 33.32 11.15 5.32
CA CYS A 244 33.97 12.46 5.26
C CYS A 244 33.97 13.10 6.66
N GLU A 245 35.14 13.29 7.27
CA GLU A 245 35.24 13.76 8.66
C GLU A 245 34.65 15.17 8.88
N GLU A 246 34.68 16.02 7.85
CA GLU A 246 34.12 17.38 7.90
C GLU A 246 32.58 17.43 7.95
N ALA A 247 31.94 16.27 7.81
CA ALA A 247 30.48 16.16 7.86
C ALA A 247 29.97 15.79 9.26
N ASP A 248 30.71 16.09 10.32
CA ASP A 248 30.33 15.76 11.70
C ASP A 248 29.23 16.66 12.28
N ASN A 249 29.03 17.86 11.71
CA ASN A 249 27.99 18.82 12.11
C ASN A 249 27.50 19.68 10.93
N ILE A 250 26.61 19.12 10.12
CA ILE A 250 26.04 19.78 8.93
C ILE A 250 24.70 20.44 9.27
N ASN A 251 24.58 21.75 9.06
CA ASN A 251 23.26 22.36 8.92
C ASN A 251 22.65 21.91 7.59
N VAL A 252 21.79 20.89 7.62
CA VAL A 252 21.24 20.30 6.40
C VAL A 252 20.50 21.31 5.55
N THR A 253 19.90 22.36 6.13
CA THR A 253 19.16 23.40 5.37
C THR A 253 20.06 24.37 4.62
N ASP A 254 21.30 24.60 5.09
CA ASP A 254 22.28 25.49 4.48
C ASP A 254 23.11 24.76 3.42
N GLU A 255 23.04 25.23 2.18
CA GLU A 255 23.80 24.71 1.03
C GLU A 255 25.30 24.62 1.30
N LYS A 256 25.86 25.65 1.97
CA LYS A 256 27.29 25.85 2.18
C LYS A 256 27.86 24.95 3.27
N SER A 257 27.01 24.44 4.15
CA SER A 257 27.41 23.52 5.22
C SER A 257 27.71 22.11 4.70
N TRP A 258 27.33 21.79 3.46
CA TRP A 258 27.56 20.48 2.87
C TRP A 258 28.97 20.38 2.25
N PRO A 259 29.71 19.29 2.46
CA PRO A 259 31.04 19.12 1.87
C PRO A 259 30.99 19.02 0.35
N ASP A 260 32.15 19.14 -0.30
CA ASP A 260 32.25 18.88 -1.74
C ASP A 260 31.99 17.40 -2.04
N CYS A 261 31.12 17.11 -3.02
CA CYS A 261 30.78 15.76 -3.45
C CYS A 261 32.02 14.88 -3.72
N ARG A 262 33.09 15.47 -4.29
CA ARG A 262 34.34 14.78 -4.66
C ARG A 262 35.08 14.20 -3.45
N ARG A 263 34.74 14.64 -2.24
CA ARG A 263 35.33 14.23 -0.97
C ARG A 263 34.50 13.18 -0.26
N THR A 264 33.37 12.79 -0.83
CA THR A 264 32.45 11.79 -0.28
C THR A 264 32.52 10.50 -1.08
N CYS A 265 31.96 9.41 -0.56
CA CYS A 265 31.88 8.14 -1.28
C CYS A 265 30.72 8.04 -2.29
N PHE A 266 30.04 9.14 -2.61
CA PHE A 266 28.87 9.16 -3.48
C PHE A 266 29.21 9.74 -4.86
N ASP A 267 28.52 9.24 -5.89
CA ASP A 267 28.44 9.98 -7.15
C ASP A 267 27.57 11.24 -7.01
N MET A 268 27.67 12.15 -7.97
CA MET A 268 26.97 13.44 -7.92
C MET A 268 25.44 13.30 -7.84
N SER A 269 24.86 12.29 -8.51
CA SER A 269 23.40 12.08 -8.54
C SER A 269 22.91 11.56 -7.19
N GLN A 270 23.64 10.63 -6.59
CA GLN A 270 23.39 10.06 -5.29
C GLN A 270 23.57 11.10 -4.18
N TYR A 271 24.65 11.89 -4.25
CA TYR A 271 24.91 12.97 -3.30
C TYR A 271 23.79 14.01 -3.33
N ARG A 272 23.37 14.41 -4.53
CA ARG A 272 22.22 15.30 -4.72
C ARG A 272 20.93 14.70 -4.15
N ALA A 273 20.67 13.42 -4.36
CA ALA A 273 19.49 12.74 -3.84
C ALA A 273 19.44 12.75 -2.30
N LEU A 274 20.56 12.42 -1.65
CA LEU A 274 20.68 12.49 -0.18
C LEU A 274 20.49 13.92 0.34
N LYS A 275 21.15 14.90 -0.29
CA LYS A 275 21.03 16.33 0.05
C LYS A 275 19.59 16.82 -0.09
N MET A 276 18.89 16.46 -1.17
CA MET A 276 17.48 16.81 -1.38
C MET A 276 16.57 16.18 -0.32
N ALA A 277 16.75 14.88 -0.02
CA ALA A 277 15.94 14.18 0.98
C ALA A 277 16.05 14.76 2.39
N MET A 278 17.23 15.28 2.77
CA MET A 278 17.43 15.93 4.08
C MET A 278 16.94 17.38 4.11
N ARG A 279 16.82 18.04 2.94
CA ARG A 279 16.50 19.48 2.84
C ARG A 279 15.03 19.77 2.58
N GLN A 280 14.31 18.86 1.96
CA GLN A 280 13.00 19.13 1.40
C GLN A 280 11.96 18.25 2.08
N GLU A 281 10.82 18.84 2.45
CA GLU A 281 9.74 18.09 3.08
C GLU A 281 9.11 17.03 2.16
N ILE A 282 9.26 17.20 0.85
CA ILE A 282 8.95 16.19 -0.16
C ILE A 282 10.08 16.12 -1.18
N SER A 283 10.50 14.90 -1.54
CA SER A 283 11.49 14.67 -2.58
C SER A 283 11.11 13.45 -3.41
N CYS A 284 11.36 13.52 -4.72
CA CYS A 284 11.22 12.39 -5.64
C CYS A 284 12.61 12.00 -6.14
N ILE A 285 13.06 10.79 -5.79
CA ILE A 285 14.37 10.27 -6.20
C ILE A 285 14.13 9.19 -7.24
N GLN A 286 14.42 9.52 -8.49
CA GLN A 286 14.34 8.58 -9.60
C GLN A 286 15.72 7.97 -9.86
N GLY A 287 15.77 6.65 -10.02
CA GLY A 287 16.99 5.94 -10.38
C GLY A 287 16.69 4.78 -11.33
N PRO A 288 17.40 4.66 -12.47
CA PRO A 288 17.37 3.45 -13.30
C PRO A 288 17.74 2.16 -12.53
N PRO A 289 17.53 0.97 -13.10
CA PRO A 289 18.05 -0.27 -12.53
C PRO A 289 19.56 -0.18 -12.26
N GLY A 290 20.01 -0.66 -11.10
CA GLY A 290 21.43 -0.65 -10.73
C GLY A 290 22.01 0.67 -10.19
N THR A 291 21.27 1.79 -10.19
CA THR A 291 21.84 3.09 -9.75
C THR A 291 21.86 3.32 -8.23
N GLY A 292 21.74 2.25 -7.43
CA GLY A 292 21.84 2.35 -5.98
C GLY A 292 20.64 3.00 -5.27
N LYS A 293 19.41 2.88 -5.79
CA LYS A 293 18.20 3.38 -5.09
C LYS A 293 18.07 2.85 -3.66
N THR A 294 18.24 1.53 -3.48
CA THR A 294 18.23 0.90 -2.15
C THR A 294 19.34 1.47 -1.28
N PHE A 295 20.55 1.58 -1.84
CA PHE A 295 21.69 2.18 -1.14
C PHE A 295 21.38 3.60 -0.66
N ILE A 296 20.82 4.48 -1.50
CA ILE A 296 20.47 5.85 -1.09
C ILE A 296 19.35 5.88 -0.06
N GLY A 297 18.32 5.05 -0.23
CA GLY A 297 17.26 4.91 0.77
C GLY A 297 17.83 4.53 2.14
N LEU A 298 18.77 3.59 2.20
CA LEU A 298 19.45 3.23 3.44
C LEU A 298 20.23 4.39 4.03
N LYS A 299 20.97 5.15 3.22
CA LYS A 299 21.76 6.29 3.69
C LYS A 299 20.87 7.41 4.24
N ILE A 300 19.70 7.63 3.66
CA ILE A 300 18.66 8.52 4.19
C ILE A 300 18.19 8.04 5.56
N VAL A 301 17.78 6.77 5.68
CA VAL A 301 17.27 6.22 6.95
C VAL A 301 18.37 6.17 8.02
N GLN A 302 19.59 5.80 7.68
CA GLN A 302 20.75 5.82 8.58
C GLN A 302 21.01 7.23 9.10
N THR A 303 20.98 8.24 8.22
CA THR A 303 21.16 9.65 8.62
C THR A 303 20.09 10.07 9.62
N LEU A 304 18.81 9.73 9.38
CA LEU A 304 17.73 10.04 10.31
C LEU A 304 17.89 9.31 11.65
N LEU A 305 18.22 8.02 11.63
CA LEU A 305 18.37 7.24 12.87
C LEU A 305 19.56 7.72 13.72
N GLN A 306 20.70 8.02 13.09
CA GLN A 306 21.91 8.51 13.79
C GLN A 306 21.71 9.89 14.41
N ASN A 307 20.84 10.73 13.82
CA ASN A 307 20.57 12.09 14.28
C ASN A 307 19.24 12.22 15.04
N ARG A 308 18.61 11.10 15.45
CA ARG A 308 17.27 11.09 16.04
C ARG A 308 17.13 11.95 17.29
N SER A 309 18.18 12.04 18.12
CA SER A 309 18.17 12.90 19.30
C SER A 309 17.96 14.39 18.97
N GLY A 310 18.40 14.83 17.79
CA GLY A 310 18.27 16.22 17.34
C GLY A 310 16.89 16.56 16.76
N TRP A 311 16.26 15.65 16.01
CA TRP A 311 14.99 15.91 15.32
C TRP A 311 13.75 15.22 15.93
N ASP A 312 13.92 14.27 16.83
CA ASP A 312 12.86 13.59 17.58
C ASP A 312 13.31 13.26 19.02
N PRO A 313 13.59 14.29 19.85
CA PRO A 313 14.06 14.11 21.22
C PRO A 313 13.05 13.35 22.10
N GLU A 314 11.75 13.53 21.82
CA GLU A 314 10.64 12.87 22.52
C GLU A 314 10.44 11.41 22.09
N LYS A 315 11.13 10.95 21.04
CA LYS A 315 11.04 9.59 20.48
C LYS A 315 9.61 9.18 20.08
N ASN A 316 8.77 10.14 19.68
CA ASN A 316 7.36 9.93 19.34
C ASN A 316 7.07 10.03 17.84
N SER A 317 8.10 10.22 17.01
CA SER A 317 7.97 10.34 15.56
C SER A 317 8.53 9.10 14.85
N PRO A 318 7.69 8.08 14.52
CA PRO A 318 8.16 6.89 13.82
C PRO A 318 8.48 7.18 12.34
N ILE A 319 9.48 6.47 11.81
CA ILE A 319 9.77 6.46 10.37
C ILE A 319 8.90 5.38 9.72
N LEU A 320 7.95 5.77 8.88
CA LEU A 320 7.13 4.84 8.12
C LEU A 320 7.83 4.48 6.79
N LEU A 321 8.21 3.21 6.66
CA LEU A 321 8.80 2.67 5.43
C LEU A 321 7.74 1.85 4.68
N VAL A 322 7.48 2.20 3.42
CA VAL A 322 6.49 1.54 2.57
C VAL A 322 7.17 1.03 1.30
N CYS A 323 6.91 -0.22 0.94
CA CYS A 323 7.34 -0.81 -0.33
C CYS A 323 6.20 -1.60 -0.95
N TYR A 324 6.21 -1.70 -2.28
CA TYR A 324 5.20 -2.45 -3.01
C TYR A 324 5.26 -3.97 -2.75
N THR A 325 6.47 -4.53 -2.64
CA THR A 325 6.66 -5.98 -2.44
C THR A 325 7.22 -6.27 -1.05
N ASN A 326 6.80 -7.41 -0.48
CA ASN A 326 7.37 -7.91 0.77
C ASN A 326 8.88 -8.17 0.65
N HIS A 327 9.33 -8.69 -0.49
CA HIS A 327 10.74 -8.99 -0.70
C HIS A 327 11.63 -7.75 -0.61
N ALA A 328 11.22 -6.65 -1.26
CA ALA A 328 11.97 -5.39 -1.22
C ALA A 328 12.00 -4.80 0.21
N LEU A 329 10.86 -4.82 0.90
CA LEU A 329 10.77 -4.33 2.28
C LEU A 329 11.63 -5.15 3.24
N ASP A 330 11.54 -6.48 3.15
CA ASP A 330 12.26 -7.39 4.03
C ASP A 330 13.78 -7.23 3.82
N GLN A 331 14.25 -7.19 2.57
CA GLN A 331 15.67 -6.93 2.27
C GLN A 331 16.14 -5.58 2.82
N PHE A 332 15.35 -4.52 2.64
CA PHE A 332 15.72 -3.18 3.11
C PHE A 332 15.84 -3.13 4.63
N LEU A 333 14.93 -3.78 5.36
CA LEU A 333 14.97 -3.85 6.83
C LEU A 333 16.15 -4.69 7.33
N GLU A 334 16.49 -5.79 6.66
CA GLU A 334 17.70 -6.56 6.98
C GLU A 334 18.95 -5.69 6.86
N GLU A 335 19.07 -4.92 5.78
CA GLU A 335 20.23 -4.04 5.58
C GLU A 335 20.30 -2.92 6.65
N ILE A 336 19.17 -2.42 7.16
CA ILE A 336 19.16 -1.50 8.31
C ILE A 336 19.69 -2.18 9.58
N ILE A 337 19.28 -3.41 9.85
CA ILE A 337 19.72 -4.17 11.04
C ILE A 337 21.22 -4.49 10.94
N ASP A 338 21.67 -4.97 9.79
CA ASP A 338 23.06 -5.36 9.56
C ASP A 338 23.98 -4.13 9.65
N SER A 339 23.58 -3.01 9.06
CA SER A 339 24.37 -1.76 9.13
C SER A 339 24.44 -1.16 10.53
N SER A 340 23.38 -1.31 11.34
CA SER A 340 23.42 -0.87 12.74
C SER A 340 24.38 -1.74 13.57
N SER A 341 24.40 -3.05 13.28
CA SER A 341 25.26 -4.01 13.98
C SER A 341 26.75 -3.82 13.63
N SER A 342 27.08 -3.59 12.35
CA SER A 342 28.46 -3.28 11.93
C SER A 342 29.00 -1.99 12.54
N ASP A 343 28.09 -1.10 12.91
CA ASP A 343 28.40 0.21 13.45
C ASP A 343 28.61 0.20 14.97
N GLY A 344 28.46 -0.96 15.62
CA GLY A 344 28.52 -1.10 17.08
C GLY A 344 27.28 -0.54 17.79
N LEU A 345 26.22 -0.22 17.04
CA LEU A 345 24.97 0.30 17.58
C LEU A 345 23.97 -0.84 17.78
N SER A 346 23.11 -0.70 18.79
CA SER A 346 21.95 -1.58 18.91
C SER A 346 21.03 -1.37 17.71
N PRO A 347 20.39 -2.44 17.18
CA PRO A 347 19.43 -2.29 16.08
C PRO A 347 18.29 -1.35 16.50
N PRO A 348 17.77 -0.54 15.56
CA PRO A 348 16.65 0.34 15.87
C PRO A 348 15.40 -0.48 16.22
N ASN A 349 14.48 0.14 16.95
CA ASN A 349 13.16 -0.44 17.21
C ASN A 349 12.37 -0.50 15.90
N ILE A 350 12.28 -1.69 15.31
CA ILE A 350 11.57 -1.95 14.06
C ILE A 350 10.27 -2.71 14.35
N VAL A 351 9.18 -2.30 13.68
CA VAL A 351 7.93 -3.06 13.63
C VAL A 351 7.57 -3.31 12.17
N ARG A 352 7.65 -4.56 11.74
CA ARG A 352 7.27 -4.99 10.39
C ARG A 352 5.80 -5.37 10.37
N ILE A 353 4.99 -4.58 9.67
CA ILE A 353 3.54 -4.78 9.53
C ILE A 353 3.25 -5.52 8.23
N GLY A 354 2.64 -6.70 8.30
CA GLY A 354 2.26 -7.49 7.13
C GLY A 354 2.61 -8.96 7.27
N GLY A 355 1.86 -9.83 6.60
CA GLY A 355 2.11 -11.28 6.57
C GLY A 355 3.18 -11.68 5.56
N ARG A 356 3.53 -12.98 5.54
CA ARG A 356 4.42 -13.61 4.55
C ARG A 356 5.88 -13.12 4.54
N CYS A 357 6.36 -12.58 5.65
CA CYS A 357 7.79 -12.37 5.88
C CYS A 357 8.51 -13.73 5.90
N LYS A 358 9.51 -13.90 5.04
CA LYS A 358 10.33 -15.13 4.96
C LYS A 358 11.69 -14.99 5.64
N SER A 359 12.07 -13.76 5.99
CA SER A 359 13.32 -13.48 6.67
C SER A 359 13.31 -14.00 8.11
N THR A 360 14.32 -14.81 8.45
CA THR A 360 14.55 -15.27 9.82
C THR A 360 15.08 -14.14 10.71
N LYS A 361 15.88 -13.22 10.16
CA LYS A 361 16.37 -12.02 10.85
C LYS A 361 15.21 -11.13 11.31
N LEU A 362 14.16 -11.03 10.50
CA LEU A 362 13.00 -10.18 10.81
C LEU A 362 11.93 -10.86 11.66
N ALA A 363 12.04 -12.16 11.95
CA ALA A 363 10.98 -12.92 12.61
C ALA A 363 10.50 -12.30 13.95
N ASN A 364 11.43 -11.70 14.69
CA ASN A 364 11.18 -11.03 15.97
C ASN A 364 10.61 -9.61 15.85
N PHE A 365 10.70 -9.01 14.67
CA PHE A 365 10.23 -7.64 14.39
C PHE A 365 8.84 -7.62 13.74
N VAL A 366 8.33 -8.78 13.31
CA VAL A 366 6.97 -8.90 12.74
C VAL A 366 5.91 -8.59 13.80
N LEU A 367 4.98 -7.69 13.49
CA LEU A 367 3.93 -7.24 14.42
C LEU A 367 3.13 -8.41 15.01
N ALA A 368 2.79 -9.42 14.21
CA ALA A 368 2.07 -10.60 14.69
C ALA A 368 2.87 -11.39 15.75
N THR A 369 4.19 -11.49 15.60
CA THR A 369 5.08 -12.12 16.58
C THR A 369 5.17 -11.27 17.85
N ILE A 370 5.32 -9.95 17.70
CA ILE A 370 5.36 -9.00 18.81
C ILE A 370 4.06 -9.06 19.61
N ALA A 371 2.91 -8.93 18.94
CA ALA A 371 1.59 -8.97 19.56
C ALA A 371 1.33 -10.29 20.30
N ARG A 372 1.70 -11.44 19.72
CA ARG A 372 1.58 -12.74 20.40
C ARG A 372 2.41 -12.79 21.69
N ARG A 373 3.64 -12.27 21.67
CA ARG A 373 4.49 -12.20 22.87
C ARG A 373 3.86 -11.32 23.94
N HIS A 374 3.37 -10.13 23.58
CA HIS A 374 2.73 -9.23 24.54
C HIS A 374 1.39 -9.77 25.07
N CYS A 375 0.55 -10.39 24.23
CA CYS A 375 -0.66 -11.06 24.69
C CYS A 375 -0.33 -12.22 25.63
N TYR A 376 0.70 -13.02 25.31
CA TYR A 376 1.15 -14.11 26.18
C TYR A 376 1.65 -13.57 27.52
N LEU A 377 2.49 -12.53 27.51
CA LEU A 377 2.97 -11.86 28.71
C LEU A 377 1.83 -11.27 29.55
N TYR A 378 0.83 -10.67 28.91
CA TYR A 378 -0.36 -10.16 29.59
C TYR A 378 -1.17 -11.28 30.25
N ILE A 379 -1.40 -12.39 29.52
CA ILE A 379 -2.08 -13.57 30.07
C ILE A 379 -1.28 -14.18 31.23
N CYS A 380 0.04 -14.27 31.12
CA CYS A 380 0.92 -14.74 32.19
C CYS A 380 0.88 -13.81 33.40
N ALA A 381 0.97 -12.49 33.20
CA ALA A 381 0.90 -11.49 34.27
C ALA A 381 -0.46 -11.52 34.99
N ALA A 382 -1.56 -11.65 34.24
CA ALA A 382 -2.89 -11.82 34.80
C ALA A 382 -3.01 -13.09 35.64
N LYS A 383 -2.41 -14.21 35.18
CA LYS A 383 -2.37 -15.46 35.94
C LYS A 383 -1.52 -15.36 37.21
N VAL A 384 -0.34 -14.74 37.15
CA VAL A 384 0.54 -14.54 38.32
C VAL A 384 -0.14 -13.66 39.36
N LYS A 385 -0.80 -12.58 38.94
CA LYS A 385 -1.57 -11.70 39.84
C LYS A 385 -2.71 -12.47 40.54
N HIS A 386 -3.43 -13.30 39.79
CA HIS A 386 -4.49 -14.17 40.34
C HIS A 386 -3.96 -15.22 41.34
N PHE A 387 -2.72 -15.70 41.17
CA PHE A 387 -2.07 -16.62 42.11
C PHE A 387 -1.48 -15.92 43.33
N ALA A 388 -1.08 -14.65 43.21
CA ALA A 388 -0.56 -13.85 44.33
C ALA A 388 -1.66 -13.25 45.23
N GLU A 389 -2.89 -13.18 44.73
CA GLU A 389 -4.09 -12.74 45.47
C GLU A 389 -4.81 -13.90 46.20
N LYS A 390 -4.28 -15.13 46.12
CA LYS A 390 -4.68 -16.30 46.92
C LYS A 390 -3.58 -16.63 47.91
#